data_AF-A0A7C7AIG9-F1
#
_entry.id   AF-A0A7C7AIG9-F1
#
_cell.length_a   1.000
_cell.length_b   1.000
_cell.length_c   1.000
_cell.angle_alpha   90.00
_cell.angle_beta   90.00
_cell.angle_gamma   90.00
#
_symmetry.space_group_name_H-M   'P 1'
#
loop_
_entity.id
_entity.type
_entity.pdbx_description
1 polymer ?
#
loop_
_entity_poly.entity_id
_entity_poly.type
_entity_poly.pdbx_seq_one_letter_code
_entity_poly.pdbx_strand_id
1 'polypeptide(L)'
;MFFELLQQLDKSKENIVFTVISGKNSGAKLLLSDGEKVYTNNELYNWDSVIKLIPADKKSKIINFEDEKVYVEFISQDYNVVVCGAGHISIAIIKMCKLLNLHVTVIDDRIKFTDNARNAGADRVICESFVEALCGIEGSKSTFFIIVTRGHRHDQDCLEEIITKENAYIGMIGSRVRVRKVLDYLEEKGIPREKLDKVYTPIGLNIGAETPEEIAVSIMAELIEVKNKGIGYGSYPREVIDGILSEKYKDIPKAIVTIVSRRGSAPREVGTKMLVLKDGNMIGTIGGGCVEADIRQSALSAIENQECRLVQVDMTGLDAEEEGMVCGGIVEIFVEPIK
;
A
#
# COMPACT_ATOMS: atom_id res chain seq x y z
N MET A 1 -13.99 5.20 -17.54
CA MET A 1 -12.68 4.76 -18.06
C MET A 1 -11.54 4.82 -17.03
N PHE A 2 -11.10 5.98 -16.53
CA PHE A 2 -9.97 6.05 -15.57
C PHE A 2 -10.20 5.25 -14.27
N PHE A 3 -11.31 5.50 -13.58
CA PHE A 3 -11.61 4.84 -12.31
C PHE A 3 -11.92 3.35 -12.46
N GLU A 4 -12.48 2.93 -13.59
CA GLU A 4 -12.66 1.52 -13.94
C GLU A 4 -11.29 0.83 -14.12
N LEU A 5 -10.35 1.51 -14.81
CA LEU A 5 -8.99 1.02 -14.97
C LEU A 5 -8.28 0.91 -13.62
N LEU A 6 -8.45 1.88 -12.71
CA LEU A 6 -7.91 1.82 -11.35
C LEU A 6 -8.42 0.60 -10.57
N GLN A 7 -9.68 0.20 -10.76
CA GLN A 7 -10.26 -0.98 -10.12
C GLN A 7 -9.65 -2.29 -10.64
N GLN A 8 -9.21 -2.30 -11.90
CA GLN A 8 -8.64 -3.45 -12.59
C GLN A 8 -7.11 -3.46 -12.62
N LEU A 9 -6.47 -2.49 -11.95
CA LEU A 9 -5.01 -2.38 -11.93
C LEU A 9 -4.39 -3.66 -11.37
N ASP A 10 -3.38 -4.15 -12.09
CA ASP A 10 -2.48 -5.17 -11.56
C ASP A 10 -1.61 -4.53 -10.48
N LYS A 11 -2.02 -4.71 -9.23
CA LYS A 11 -1.34 -4.15 -8.06
C LYS A 11 0.00 -4.83 -7.73
N SER A 12 0.37 -5.89 -8.45
CA SER A 12 1.73 -6.44 -8.38
C SER A 12 2.75 -5.55 -9.10
N LYS A 13 2.29 -4.77 -10.08
CA LYS A 13 3.10 -3.83 -10.87
C LYS A 13 3.34 -2.51 -10.14
N GLU A 14 4.34 -1.77 -10.59
CA GLU A 14 4.50 -0.37 -10.20
C GLU A 14 3.51 0.49 -10.97
N ASN A 15 2.51 1.03 -10.26
CA ASN A 15 1.49 1.89 -10.85
C ASN A 15 1.67 3.32 -10.37
N ILE A 16 1.75 4.27 -11.30
CA ILE A 16 1.99 5.69 -11.01
C ILE A 16 0.94 6.53 -11.71
N VAL A 17 0.17 7.30 -10.95
CA VAL A 17 -0.75 8.30 -11.48
C VAL A 17 -0.09 9.67 -11.43
N PHE A 18 -0.11 10.38 -12.54
CA PHE A 18 0.24 11.79 -12.61
C PHE A 18 -1.05 12.58 -12.72
N THR A 19 -1.20 13.62 -11.92
CA THR A 19 -2.30 14.57 -12.04
C THR A 19 -1.73 15.98 -12.08
N VAL A 20 -2.03 16.75 -13.12
CA VAL A 20 -1.74 18.18 -13.13
C VAL A 20 -2.71 18.85 -12.16
N ILE A 21 -2.18 19.53 -11.14
CA ILE A 21 -2.97 20.10 -10.03
C ILE A 21 -3.02 21.63 -10.02
N SER A 22 -2.36 22.29 -10.97
CA SER A 22 -2.42 23.74 -11.14
C SER A 22 -2.25 24.14 -12.61
N GLY A 23 -2.67 25.36 -12.95
CA GLY A 23 -2.52 25.92 -14.28
C GLY A 23 -3.61 25.49 -15.26
N LYS A 24 -3.38 25.74 -16.55
CA LYS A 24 -4.36 25.58 -17.63
C LYS A 24 -4.72 24.10 -17.88
N ASN A 25 -3.82 23.18 -17.56
CA ASN A 25 -4.02 21.75 -17.75
C ASN A 25 -4.52 21.04 -16.47
N SER A 26 -4.96 21.78 -15.45
CA SER A 26 -5.43 21.21 -14.19
C SER A 26 -6.52 20.15 -14.40
N GLY A 27 -6.33 18.96 -13.82
CA GLY A 27 -7.16 17.76 -14.04
C GLY A 27 -6.67 16.84 -15.16
N ALA A 28 -5.63 17.21 -15.91
CA ALA A 28 -4.98 16.30 -16.83
C ALA A 28 -4.29 15.15 -16.07
N LYS A 29 -4.49 13.92 -16.54
CA LYS A 29 -3.99 12.71 -15.90
C LYS A 29 -3.27 11.78 -16.88
N LEU A 30 -2.29 11.08 -16.33
CA LEU A 30 -1.62 9.94 -16.94
C LEU A 30 -1.55 8.82 -15.91
N LEU A 31 -1.77 7.58 -16.34
CA LEU A 31 -1.47 6.37 -15.57
C LEU A 31 -0.36 5.58 -16.26
N LEU A 32 0.70 5.30 -15.52
CA LEU A 32 1.74 4.35 -15.91
C LEU A 32 1.59 3.04 -15.15
N SER A 33 1.87 1.92 -15.81
CA SER A 33 2.01 0.60 -15.20
C SER A 33 3.30 -0.04 -15.71
N ASP A 34 4.25 -0.31 -14.80
CA ASP A 34 5.62 -0.78 -15.12
C ASP A 34 6.32 0.03 -16.24
N GLY A 35 6.07 1.34 -16.27
CA GLY A 35 6.65 2.28 -17.24
C GLY A 35 5.85 2.42 -18.55
N GLU A 36 4.84 1.59 -18.79
CA GLU A 36 3.97 1.70 -19.95
C GLU A 36 2.81 2.68 -19.69
N LYS A 37 2.50 3.53 -20.68
CA LYS A 37 1.35 4.44 -20.62
C LYS A 37 0.07 3.64 -20.87
N VAL A 38 -0.72 3.44 -19.82
CA VAL A 38 -1.98 2.67 -19.92
C VAL A 38 -3.22 3.56 -20.01
N TYR A 39 -3.11 4.84 -19.63
CA TYR A 39 -4.21 5.81 -19.77
C TYR A 39 -3.70 7.25 -19.79
N THR A 40 -4.34 8.10 -20.59
CA THR A 40 -4.27 9.57 -20.48
C THR A 40 -5.61 10.19 -20.88
N ASN A 41 -5.99 11.30 -20.26
CA ASN A 41 -7.13 12.13 -20.71
C ASN A 41 -6.69 13.39 -21.47
N ASN A 42 -5.39 13.58 -21.65
CA ASN A 42 -4.82 14.72 -22.37
C ASN A 42 -3.53 14.30 -23.08
N GLU A 43 -3.65 13.92 -24.36
CA GLU A 43 -2.52 13.48 -25.19
C GLU A 43 -1.59 14.63 -25.60
N LEU A 44 -2.07 15.88 -25.54
CA LEU A 44 -1.30 17.06 -25.93
C LEU A 44 -0.34 17.55 -24.84
N TYR A 45 -0.55 17.11 -23.59
CA TYR A 45 0.37 17.43 -22.49
C TYR A 45 1.68 16.65 -22.65
N ASN A 46 2.82 17.29 -22.36
CA ASN A 46 4.16 16.72 -22.59
C ASN A 46 4.53 15.69 -21.50
N TRP A 47 3.78 14.58 -21.46
CA TRP A 47 3.96 13.51 -20.49
C TRP A 47 5.35 12.89 -20.55
N ASP A 48 5.97 12.76 -21.74
CA ASP A 48 7.30 12.19 -21.87
C ASP A 48 8.39 12.98 -21.11
N SER A 49 8.19 14.29 -20.94
CA SER A 49 9.08 15.11 -20.13
C SER A 49 8.76 15.00 -18.65
N VAL A 50 7.48 14.94 -18.29
CA VAL A 50 7.02 14.77 -16.90
C VAL A 50 7.45 13.42 -16.32
N ILE A 51 7.39 12.34 -17.10
CA ILE A 51 7.81 10.99 -16.68
C ILE A 51 9.29 10.95 -16.29
N LYS A 52 10.14 11.78 -16.92
CA LYS A 52 11.57 11.88 -16.58
C LYS A 52 11.82 12.51 -15.20
N LEU A 53 10.80 13.15 -14.63
CA LEU A 53 10.84 13.79 -13.31
C LEU A 53 10.27 12.89 -12.20
N ILE A 54 10.01 11.60 -12.47
CA ILE A 54 9.59 10.64 -11.45
C ILE A 54 10.58 10.68 -10.27
N PRO A 55 10.10 10.87 -9.03
CA PRO A 55 10.97 10.92 -7.86
C PRO A 55 11.74 9.61 -7.64
N ALA A 56 13.06 9.70 -7.47
CA ALA A 56 13.93 8.54 -7.25
C ALA A 56 13.64 7.80 -5.94
N ASP A 57 13.13 8.50 -4.92
CA ASP A 57 12.71 7.91 -3.63
C ASP A 57 11.34 7.23 -3.71
N LYS A 58 10.67 7.32 -4.86
CA LYS A 58 9.38 6.71 -5.15
C LYS A 58 8.30 7.03 -4.11
N LYS A 59 8.32 8.27 -3.60
CA LYS A 59 7.28 8.80 -2.71
C LYS A 59 6.33 9.70 -3.47
N SER A 60 5.03 9.55 -3.20
CA SER A 60 4.01 10.41 -3.78
C SER A 60 4.24 11.86 -3.33
N LYS A 61 4.36 12.78 -4.29
CA LYS A 61 4.68 14.19 -4.03
C LYS A 61 4.33 15.08 -5.22
N ILE A 62 4.35 16.37 -4.97
CA ILE A 62 4.26 17.38 -6.03
C ILE A 62 5.64 17.59 -6.66
N ILE A 63 5.69 17.60 -7.99
CA ILE A 63 6.81 18.08 -8.79
C ILE A 63 6.38 19.33 -9.57
N ASN A 64 7.33 20.17 -9.94
CA ASN A 64 7.08 21.31 -10.83
C ASN A 64 7.47 20.92 -12.25
N PHE A 65 6.62 21.25 -13.21
CA PHE A 65 6.90 21.10 -14.63
C PHE A 65 6.43 22.38 -15.35
N GLU A 66 7.38 23.10 -15.94
CA GLU A 66 7.14 24.46 -16.46
C GLU A 66 6.51 25.35 -15.37
N ASP A 67 5.38 26.01 -15.66
CA ASP A 67 4.64 26.86 -14.71
C ASP A 67 3.52 26.11 -13.98
N GLU A 68 3.50 24.76 -14.06
CA GLU A 68 2.46 23.92 -13.48
C GLU A 68 3.02 22.97 -12.40
N LYS A 69 2.15 22.60 -11.45
CA LYS A 69 2.40 21.58 -10.44
C LYS A 69 1.77 20.27 -10.90
N VAL A 70 2.54 19.18 -10.82
CA VAL A 70 2.06 17.82 -11.09
C VAL A 70 2.19 17.00 -9.81
N TYR A 71 1.08 16.44 -9.35
CA TYR A 71 1.10 15.46 -8.28
C TYR A 71 1.42 14.08 -8.88
N VAL A 72 2.55 13.51 -8.47
CA VAL A 72 2.96 12.16 -8.81
C VAL A 72 2.53 11.26 -7.65
N GLU A 73 1.64 10.32 -7.94
CA GLU A 73 1.05 9.41 -6.97
C GLU A 73 1.46 7.98 -7.27
N PHE A 74 2.28 7.39 -6.41
CA PHE A 74 2.58 5.96 -6.44
C PHE A 74 1.42 5.22 -5.77
N ILE A 75 0.74 4.38 -6.54
CA ILE A 75 -0.42 3.61 -6.07
C ILE A 75 0.08 2.46 -5.20
N SER A 76 -0.41 2.41 -3.96
CA SER A 76 -0.05 1.40 -2.98
C SER A 76 -0.32 -0.01 -3.51
N GLN A 77 0.66 -0.89 -3.37
CA GLN A 77 0.52 -2.30 -3.73
C GLN A 77 -0.30 -3.03 -2.66
N ASP A 78 -1.15 -3.98 -3.07
CA ASP A 78 -1.77 -4.90 -2.12
C ASP A 78 -0.69 -5.91 -1.72
N TYR A 79 -0.34 -5.89 -0.44
CA TYR A 79 0.65 -6.81 0.12
C TYR A 79 -0.01 -8.11 0.53
N ASN A 80 0.58 -9.22 0.12
CA ASN A 80 0.13 -10.56 0.46
C ASN A 80 1.17 -11.22 1.38
N VAL A 81 0.70 -11.96 2.37
CA VAL A 81 1.55 -12.71 3.29
C VAL A 81 1.43 -14.20 2.99
N VAL A 82 2.55 -14.87 2.76
CA VAL A 82 2.63 -16.32 2.61
C VAL A 82 3.36 -16.87 3.82
N VAL A 83 2.65 -17.61 4.67
CA VAL A 83 3.19 -18.22 5.88
C VAL A 83 3.44 -19.71 5.65
N CYS A 84 4.71 -20.11 5.68
CA CYS A 84 5.13 -21.50 5.62
C CYS A 84 5.15 -22.07 7.05
N GLY A 85 4.16 -22.90 7.35
CA GLY A 85 3.93 -23.52 8.65
C GLY A 85 2.64 -22.98 9.28
N ALA A 86 1.86 -23.87 9.89
CA ALA A 86 0.62 -23.53 10.59
C ALA A 86 0.71 -23.78 12.10
N GLY A 87 1.91 -23.64 12.68
CA GLY A 87 2.17 -23.80 14.11
C GLY A 87 1.58 -22.68 14.98
N HIS A 88 1.85 -22.71 16.29
CA HIS A 88 1.28 -21.73 17.25
C HIS A 88 1.66 -20.28 16.95
N ILE A 89 2.90 -20.01 16.49
CA ILE A 89 3.33 -18.66 16.06
C ILE A 89 2.48 -18.21 14.87
N SER A 90 2.26 -19.09 13.89
CA SER A 90 1.48 -18.78 12.69
C SER A 90 0.05 -18.36 13.03
N ILE A 91 -0.57 -18.95 14.06
CA ILE A 91 -1.92 -18.56 14.50
C ILE A 91 -1.97 -17.10 14.96
N ALA A 92 -0.98 -16.65 15.72
CA ALA A 92 -0.88 -15.26 16.14
C ALA A 92 -0.60 -14.33 14.94
N ILE A 93 0.28 -14.74 14.02
CA ILE A 93 0.56 -13.99 12.78
C ILE A 93 -0.71 -13.81 11.94
N ILE A 94 -1.48 -14.88 11.71
CA ILE A 94 -2.73 -14.82 10.92
C ILE A 94 -3.67 -13.77 11.50
N LYS A 95 -3.91 -13.79 12.82
CA LYS A 95 -4.78 -12.81 13.48
C LYS A 95 -4.29 -11.37 13.30
N MET A 96 -2.98 -11.14 13.40
CA MET A 96 -2.39 -9.82 13.16
C MET A 96 -2.51 -9.41 11.70
N CYS A 97 -2.33 -10.32 10.74
CA CYS A 97 -2.58 -10.05 9.32
C CYS A 97 -4.03 -9.60 9.09
N LYS A 98 -5.01 -10.27 9.70
CA LYS A 98 -6.43 -9.86 9.60
C LYS A 98 -6.68 -8.49 10.21
N LEU A 99 -6.09 -8.18 11.37
CA LEU A 99 -6.17 -6.86 11.99
C LEU A 99 -5.60 -5.77 11.08
N LEU A 100 -4.51 -6.07 10.38
CA LEU A 100 -3.83 -5.14 9.46
C LEU A 100 -4.38 -5.17 8.04
N ASN A 101 -5.48 -5.89 7.79
CA ASN A 101 -6.10 -6.09 6.48
C ASN A 101 -5.12 -6.61 5.41
N LEU A 102 -4.21 -7.51 5.80
CA LEU A 102 -3.30 -8.23 4.90
C LEU A 102 -3.91 -9.59 4.55
N HIS A 103 -3.95 -9.89 3.26
CA HIS A 103 -4.39 -11.20 2.79
C HIS A 103 -3.32 -12.25 3.12
N VAL A 104 -3.69 -13.30 3.83
CA VAL A 104 -2.76 -14.32 4.32
C VAL A 104 -3.04 -15.70 3.72
N THR A 105 -2.03 -16.26 3.06
CA THR A 105 -1.99 -17.65 2.60
C THR A 105 -1.14 -18.48 3.55
N VAL A 106 -1.65 -19.62 4.02
CA VAL A 106 -0.94 -20.50 4.95
C VAL A 106 -0.70 -21.87 4.31
N ILE A 107 0.50 -22.39 4.47
CA ILE A 107 0.92 -23.69 3.93
C ILE A 107 1.33 -24.60 5.10
N ASP A 108 0.78 -25.81 5.17
CA ASP A 108 1.27 -26.87 6.07
C ASP A 108 0.75 -28.22 5.56
N ASP A 109 1.56 -29.28 5.62
CA ASP A 109 1.16 -30.62 5.16
C ASP A 109 0.30 -31.40 6.18
N ARG A 110 0.04 -30.83 7.37
CA ARG A 110 -0.77 -31.46 8.42
C ARG A 110 -2.17 -30.87 8.48
N ILE A 111 -3.16 -31.72 8.20
CA ILE A 111 -4.59 -31.35 8.20
C ILE A 111 -5.04 -30.63 9.47
N LYS A 112 -4.66 -31.12 10.66
CA LYS A 112 -5.05 -30.49 11.94
C LYS A 112 -4.53 -29.06 12.07
N PHE A 113 -3.35 -28.78 11.55
CA PHE A 113 -2.75 -27.45 11.65
C PHE A 113 -3.35 -26.52 10.58
N THR A 114 -3.63 -27.03 9.39
CA THR A 114 -4.34 -26.25 8.36
C THR A 114 -5.76 -25.89 8.80
N ASP A 115 -6.46 -26.78 9.50
CA ASP A 115 -7.77 -26.47 10.10
C ASP A 115 -7.68 -25.36 11.15
N ASN A 116 -6.65 -25.38 12.00
CA ASN A 116 -6.42 -24.29 12.95
C ASN A 116 -6.14 -22.95 12.25
N ALA A 117 -5.40 -22.96 11.14
CA ALA A 117 -5.15 -21.75 10.35
C ALA A 117 -6.44 -21.18 9.73
N ARG A 118 -7.32 -22.06 9.22
CA ARG A 118 -8.66 -21.66 8.74
C ARG A 118 -9.48 -21.03 9.88
N ASN A 119 -9.51 -21.68 11.04
CA ASN A 119 -10.24 -21.18 12.21
C ASN A 119 -9.68 -19.86 12.76
N ALA A 120 -8.38 -19.60 12.55
CA ALA A 120 -7.75 -18.32 12.90
C ALA A 120 -8.07 -17.19 11.91
N GLY A 121 -8.71 -17.50 10.78
CA GLY A 121 -9.15 -16.53 9.78
C GLY A 121 -8.23 -16.38 8.58
N ALA A 122 -7.36 -17.36 8.28
CA ALA A 122 -6.53 -17.30 7.08
C ALA A 122 -7.37 -17.28 5.80
N ASP A 123 -7.02 -16.42 4.85
CA ASP A 123 -7.80 -16.21 3.61
C ASP A 123 -7.68 -17.40 2.65
N ARG A 124 -6.48 -17.98 2.57
CA ARG A 124 -6.20 -19.20 1.79
C ARG A 124 -5.37 -20.16 2.62
N VAL A 125 -5.72 -21.45 2.58
CA VAL A 125 -4.96 -22.49 3.29
C VAL A 125 -4.71 -23.67 2.36
N ILE A 126 -3.44 -24.02 2.16
CA ILE A 126 -2.97 -25.11 1.29
C ILE A 126 -2.46 -26.24 2.17
N CYS A 127 -3.02 -27.44 1.99
CA CYS A 127 -2.67 -28.63 2.76
C CYS A 127 -1.84 -29.62 1.92
N GLU A 128 -0.63 -29.22 1.59
CA GLU A 128 0.31 -29.95 0.72
C GLU A 128 1.73 -29.85 1.31
N SER A 129 2.69 -30.55 0.71
CA SER A 129 4.10 -30.33 1.07
C SER A 129 4.51 -28.88 0.75
N PHE A 130 5.48 -28.34 1.50
CA PHE A 130 5.91 -26.95 1.31
C PHE A 130 6.39 -26.68 -0.12
N VAL A 131 7.16 -27.60 -0.69
CA VAL A 131 7.73 -27.46 -2.04
C VAL A 131 6.63 -27.45 -3.11
N GLU A 132 5.67 -28.39 -3.05
CA GLU A 132 4.56 -28.46 -4.01
C GLU A 132 3.70 -27.20 -3.94
N ALA A 133 3.31 -26.78 -2.74
CA ALA A 133 2.51 -25.59 -2.54
C ALA A 133 3.22 -24.31 -3.02
N LEU A 134 4.52 -24.17 -2.73
CA LEU A 134 5.32 -23.02 -3.14
C LEU A 134 5.57 -23.00 -4.66
N CYS A 135 5.65 -24.15 -5.33
CA CYS A 135 5.73 -24.22 -6.78
C CYS A 135 4.52 -23.52 -7.45
N GLY A 136 3.32 -23.68 -6.88
CA GLY A 136 2.08 -23.05 -7.34
C GLY A 136 1.83 -21.62 -6.84
N ILE A 137 2.76 -21.02 -6.09
CA ILE A 137 2.66 -19.64 -5.60
C ILE A 137 3.71 -18.78 -6.31
N GLU A 138 3.24 -17.82 -7.10
CA GLU A 138 4.11 -16.79 -7.66
C GLU A 138 4.44 -15.73 -6.60
N GLY A 139 5.65 -15.19 -6.68
CA GLY A 139 6.08 -14.07 -5.84
C GLY A 139 5.99 -12.75 -6.62
N SER A 140 5.97 -11.63 -5.88
CA SER A 140 5.93 -10.28 -6.45
C SER A 140 6.66 -9.29 -5.53
N LYS A 141 6.86 -8.06 -6.00
CA LYS A 141 7.37 -6.93 -5.16
C LYS A 141 6.48 -6.55 -3.97
N SER A 142 5.30 -7.16 -3.83
CA SER A 142 4.36 -6.98 -2.71
C SER A 142 4.11 -8.27 -1.92
N THR A 143 4.92 -9.32 -2.13
CA THR A 143 4.75 -10.60 -1.42
C THR A 143 5.73 -10.70 -0.25
N PHE A 144 5.19 -10.93 0.94
CA PHE A 144 5.94 -11.24 2.16
C PHE A 144 5.93 -12.73 2.43
N PHE A 145 7.11 -13.35 2.42
CA PHE A 145 7.27 -14.75 2.81
C PHE A 145 7.74 -14.86 4.26
N ILE A 146 7.00 -15.62 5.06
CA ILE A 146 7.31 -15.90 6.46
C ILE A 146 7.53 -17.40 6.61
N ILE A 147 8.76 -17.80 6.95
CA ILE A 147 9.15 -19.20 7.13
C ILE A 147 9.20 -19.50 8.64
N VAL A 148 8.15 -20.18 9.13
CA VAL A 148 7.94 -20.55 10.53
C VAL A 148 7.52 -22.01 10.64
N THR A 149 8.26 -22.90 9.97
CA THR A 149 7.89 -24.31 9.84
C THR A 149 8.15 -25.09 11.14
N ARG A 150 7.85 -26.40 11.12
CA ARG A 150 8.03 -27.30 12.26
C ARG A 150 9.47 -27.83 12.46
N GLY A 151 10.43 -27.44 11.61
CA GLY A 151 11.79 -27.96 11.73
C GLY A 151 12.75 -27.52 10.62
N HIS A 152 14.05 -27.61 10.91
CA HIS A 152 15.11 -26.95 10.12
C HIS A 152 15.19 -27.41 8.68
N ARG A 153 14.91 -28.70 8.42
CA ARG A 153 14.88 -29.23 7.06
C ARG A 153 13.81 -28.54 6.21
N HIS A 154 12.61 -28.38 6.78
CA HIS A 154 11.50 -27.73 6.08
C HIS A 154 11.73 -26.22 5.92
N ASP A 155 12.36 -25.56 6.89
CA ASP A 155 12.76 -24.14 6.75
C ASP A 155 13.70 -23.97 5.53
N GLN A 156 14.66 -24.89 5.37
CA GLN A 156 15.55 -24.91 4.23
C GLN A 156 14.82 -25.19 2.91
N ASP A 157 13.95 -26.21 2.87
CA ASP A 157 13.15 -26.54 1.68
C ASP A 157 12.32 -25.32 1.22
N CYS A 158 11.70 -24.60 2.16
CA CYS A 158 10.97 -23.36 1.86
C CYS A 158 11.89 -22.26 1.32
N LEU A 159 13.04 -22.03 1.95
CA LEU A 159 13.95 -20.96 1.54
C LEU A 159 14.54 -21.22 0.15
N GLU A 160 14.86 -22.48 -0.18
CA GLU A 160 15.32 -22.89 -1.51
C GLU A 160 14.33 -22.49 -2.61
N GLU A 161 13.04 -22.76 -2.39
CA GLU A 161 11.99 -22.42 -3.35
C GLU A 161 11.70 -20.91 -3.41
N ILE A 162 11.79 -20.21 -2.29
CA ILE A 162 11.39 -18.80 -2.20
C ILE A 162 12.49 -17.84 -2.67
N ILE A 163 13.77 -18.14 -2.43
CA ILE A 163 14.89 -17.19 -2.66
C ILE A 163 15.04 -16.77 -4.13
N THR A 164 14.53 -17.58 -5.05
CA THR A 164 14.57 -17.31 -6.49
C THR A 164 13.37 -16.48 -6.97
N LYS A 165 12.28 -16.44 -6.20
CA LYS A 165 11.05 -15.71 -6.52
C LYS A 165 11.20 -14.21 -6.23
N GLU A 166 10.45 -13.39 -6.96
CA GLU A 166 10.32 -11.99 -6.61
C GLU A 166 9.59 -11.85 -5.27
N ASN A 167 10.04 -10.94 -4.41
CA ASN A 167 9.50 -10.78 -3.06
C ASN A 167 9.77 -9.36 -2.54
N ALA A 168 8.93 -8.93 -1.60
CA ALA A 168 9.15 -7.74 -0.80
C ALA A 168 9.96 -8.02 0.47
N TYR A 169 9.85 -9.26 0.97
CA TYR A 169 10.45 -9.70 2.23
C TYR A 169 10.54 -11.22 2.28
N ILE A 170 11.64 -11.74 2.81
CA ILE A 170 11.76 -13.13 3.23
C ILE A 170 12.24 -13.12 4.68
N GLY A 171 11.40 -13.60 5.59
CA GLY A 171 11.74 -13.75 7.00
C GLY A 171 11.80 -15.22 7.36
N MET A 172 12.87 -15.63 8.05
CA MET A 172 13.02 -17.01 8.48
C MET A 172 13.27 -17.12 9.98
N ILE A 173 12.51 -18.00 10.62
CA ILE A 173 12.70 -18.31 12.02
C ILE A 173 13.98 -19.12 12.25
N GLY A 174 14.70 -18.80 13.32
CA GLY A 174 15.86 -19.56 13.75
C GLY A 174 16.98 -18.74 14.34
N SER A 175 17.92 -19.42 15.00
CA SER A 175 19.11 -18.75 15.52
C SER A 175 20.03 -18.30 14.37
N ARG A 176 20.73 -17.19 14.57
CA ARG A 176 21.70 -16.64 13.59
C ARG A 176 22.70 -17.69 13.09
N VAL A 177 23.21 -18.53 14.02
CA VAL A 177 24.18 -19.58 13.70
C VAL A 177 23.57 -20.64 12.79
N ARG A 178 22.34 -21.07 13.07
CA ARG A 178 21.66 -22.12 12.31
C ARG A 178 21.31 -21.63 10.91
N VAL A 179 20.72 -20.44 10.83
CA VAL A 179 20.32 -19.87 9.55
C VAL A 179 21.53 -19.58 8.67
N ARG A 180 22.64 -19.10 9.25
CA ARG A 180 23.89 -18.90 8.49
C ARG A 180 24.33 -20.17 7.76
N LYS A 181 24.29 -21.34 8.41
CA LYS A 181 24.62 -22.62 7.74
C LYS A 181 23.72 -22.93 6.55
N VAL A 182 22.43 -22.58 6.64
CA VAL A 182 21.49 -22.74 5.52
C VAL A 182 21.87 -21.78 4.39
N LEU A 183 22.15 -20.51 4.70
CA LEU A 183 22.55 -19.53 3.69
C LEU A 183 23.88 -19.92 3.00
N ASP A 184 24.87 -20.37 3.77
CA ASP A 184 26.17 -20.79 3.22
C ASP A 184 26.01 -22.00 2.27
N TYR A 185 25.14 -22.95 2.62
CA TYR A 185 24.80 -24.07 1.73
C TYR A 185 24.10 -23.63 0.43
N LEU A 186 23.23 -22.61 0.49
CA LEU A 186 22.59 -22.04 -0.70
C LEU A 186 23.57 -21.25 -1.57
N GLU A 187 24.54 -20.60 -0.96
CA GLU A 187 25.63 -19.93 -1.65
C GLU A 187 26.51 -20.94 -2.39
N GLU A 188 26.85 -22.08 -1.77
CA GLU A 188 27.55 -23.20 -2.41
C GLU A 188 26.78 -23.79 -3.60
N LYS A 189 25.44 -23.76 -3.56
CA LYS A 189 24.56 -24.13 -4.69
C LYS A 189 24.49 -23.07 -5.80
N GLY A 190 25.16 -21.92 -5.63
CA GLY A 190 25.25 -20.86 -6.64
C GLY A 190 24.22 -19.73 -6.49
N ILE A 191 23.48 -19.65 -5.37
CA ILE A 191 22.63 -18.49 -5.10
C ILE A 191 23.51 -17.28 -4.75
N PRO A 192 23.38 -16.13 -5.44
CA PRO A 192 24.21 -14.97 -5.15
C PRO A 192 24.04 -14.45 -3.73
N ARG A 193 25.17 -14.12 -3.07
CA ARG A 193 25.20 -13.57 -1.71
C ARG A 193 24.27 -12.36 -1.52
N GLU A 194 24.17 -11.49 -2.53
CA GLU A 194 23.30 -10.31 -2.49
C GLU A 194 21.81 -10.66 -2.30
N LYS A 195 21.35 -11.82 -2.80
CA LYS A 195 19.98 -12.30 -2.55
C LYS A 195 19.84 -12.87 -1.14
N LEU A 196 20.84 -13.62 -0.68
CA LEU A 196 20.84 -14.25 0.65
C LEU A 196 20.92 -13.22 1.78
N ASP A 197 21.66 -12.13 1.59
CA ASP A 197 21.78 -11.06 2.58
C ASP A 197 20.48 -10.24 2.75
N LYS A 198 19.49 -10.42 1.85
CA LYS A 198 18.14 -9.84 1.97
C LYS A 198 17.18 -10.70 2.81
N VAL A 199 17.62 -11.87 3.29
CA VAL A 199 16.83 -12.72 4.19
C VAL A 199 16.91 -12.21 5.62
N TYR A 200 15.77 -11.94 6.23
CA TYR A 200 15.66 -11.45 7.60
C TYR A 200 15.73 -12.62 8.58
N THR A 201 16.80 -12.64 9.38
CA THR A 201 17.09 -13.75 10.31
C THR A 201 17.91 -13.29 11.53
N PRO A 202 17.47 -13.61 12.76
CA PRO A 202 16.18 -14.19 13.11
C PRO A 202 15.07 -13.23 12.68
N ILE A 203 13.96 -13.79 12.22
CA ILE A 203 12.80 -12.99 11.79
C ILE A 203 12.28 -12.08 12.91
N GLY A 204 11.90 -10.85 12.56
CA GLY A 204 11.27 -9.90 13.47
C GLY A 204 12.25 -8.99 14.21
N LEU A 205 11.74 -7.82 14.64
CA LEU A 205 12.52 -6.84 15.39
C LEU A 205 12.94 -7.39 16.76
N ASN A 206 14.17 -7.06 17.18
CA ASN A 206 14.69 -7.48 18.49
C ASN A 206 14.05 -6.68 19.64
N ILE A 207 12.86 -7.11 20.07
CA ILE A 207 12.08 -6.51 21.16
C ILE A 207 12.08 -7.36 22.44
N GLY A 208 12.87 -8.44 22.48
CA GLY A 208 12.86 -9.39 23.61
C GLY A 208 11.60 -10.26 23.69
N ALA A 209 11.00 -10.61 22.55
CA ALA A 209 9.79 -11.43 22.49
C ALA A 209 10.03 -12.87 22.98
N GLU A 210 9.12 -13.39 23.80
CA GLU A 210 9.19 -14.75 24.36
C GLU A 210 7.95 -15.59 23.98
N THR A 211 6.77 -14.97 23.97
CA THR A 211 5.51 -15.65 23.65
C THR A 211 5.22 -15.67 22.14
N PRO A 212 4.39 -16.62 21.63
CA PRO A 212 3.99 -16.63 20.23
C PRO A 212 3.36 -15.31 19.76
N GLU A 213 2.59 -14.67 20.62
CA GLU A 213 1.95 -13.37 20.38
C GLU A 213 2.97 -12.25 20.27
N GLU A 214 3.94 -12.17 21.18
CA GLU A 214 5.03 -11.18 21.12
C GLU A 214 5.92 -11.38 19.89
N ILE A 215 6.21 -12.64 19.54
CA ILE A 215 6.97 -12.98 18.33
C ILE A 215 6.19 -12.51 17.10
N ALA A 216 4.87 -12.74 17.05
CA ALA A 216 4.04 -12.23 15.95
C ALA A 216 4.06 -10.69 15.88
N VAL A 217 4.00 -9.99 17.02
CA VAL A 217 4.15 -8.51 17.05
C VAL A 217 5.51 -8.08 16.51
N SER A 218 6.59 -8.73 16.93
CA SER A 218 7.96 -8.48 16.46
C SER A 218 8.10 -8.65 14.95
N ILE A 219 7.54 -9.74 14.40
CA ILE A 219 7.53 -10.02 12.96
C ILE A 219 6.70 -8.97 12.23
N MET A 220 5.48 -8.68 12.70
CA MET A 220 4.62 -7.71 12.03
C MET A 220 5.18 -6.30 12.05
N ALA A 221 5.87 -5.91 13.13
CA ALA A 221 6.56 -4.63 13.20
C ALA A 221 7.68 -4.53 12.15
N GLU A 222 8.45 -5.61 11.94
CA GLU A 222 9.48 -5.67 10.90
C GLU A 222 8.87 -5.60 9.48
N LEU A 223 7.77 -6.33 9.23
CA LEU A 223 7.04 -6.26 7.96
C LEU A 223 6.52 -4.85 7.67
N ILE A 224 5.93 -4.18 8.67
CA ILE A 224 5.47 -2.79 8.55
C ILE A 224 6.65 -1.86 8.27
N GLU A 225 7.79 -2.06 8.93
CA GLU A 225 8.99 -1.27 8.69
C GLU A 225 9.47 -1.41 7.24
N VAL A 226 9.54 -2.64 6.73
CA VAL A 226 9.93 -2.94 5.34
C VAL A 226 8.91 -2.35 4.36
N LYS A 227 7.62 -2.58 4.60
CA LYS A 227 6.52 -2.00 3.81
C LYS A 227 6.62 -0.48 3.73
N ASN A 228 6.84 0.20 4.85
CA ASN A 228 6.83 1.65 4.90
C ASN A 228 8.16 2.27 4.40
N LYS A 229 9.25 1.48 4.38
CA LYS A 229 10.48 1.82 3.66
C LYS A 229 10.31 1.63 2.14
N GLY A 230 9.46 0.68 1.71
CA GLY A 230 9.13 0.38 0.32
C GLY A 230 7.84 1.05 -0.19
N ILE A 231 7.95 2.31 -0.65
CA ILE A 231 7.15 2.92 -1.74
C ILE A 231 5.60 3.00 -1.58
N GLY A 232 5.06 4.22 -1.71
CA GLY A 232 3.68 4.54 -2.15
C GLY A 232 2.56 4.66 -1.08
N TYR A 233 2.34 5.88 -0.56
CA TYR A 233 1.22 6.24 0.31
C TYR A 233 -0.07 6.66 -0.46
N GLY A 234 -0.02 6.68 -1.80
CA GLY A 234 -1.19 6.99 -2.61
C GLY A 234 -2.10 5.78 -2.70
N SER A 235 -3.35 5.88 -2.24
CA SER A 235 -4.33 4.83 -2.50
C SER A 235 -5.61 5.46 -2.99
N TYR A 236 -6.30 4.77 -3.89
CA TYR A 236 -7.71 5.02 -4.15
C TYR A 236 -8.49 4.02 -3.28
N PRO A 237 -9.08 4.45 -2.15
CA PRO A 237 -9.84 3.54 -1.29
C PRO A 237 -10.95 2.88 -2.09
N ARG A 238 -11.19 1.58 -1.87
CA ARG A 238 -12.24 0.84 -2.61
C ARG A 238 -13.59 1.53 -2.49
N GLU A 239 -13.96 1.97 -1.28
CA GLU A 239 -15.20 2.71 -1.04
C GLU A 239 -15.33 3.99 -1.89
N VAL A 240 -14.22 4.69 -2.14
CA VAL A 240 -14.20 5.89 -2.98
C VAL A 240 -14.38 5.52 -4.45
N ILE A 241 -13.64 4.50 -4.95
CA ILE A 241 -13.81 4.00 -6.33
C ILE A 241 -15.25 3.49 -6.54
N ASP A 242 -15.74 2.65 -5.63
CA ASP A 242 -17.09 2.09 -5.68
C ASP A 242 -18.13 3.21 -5.63
N GLY A 243 -17.93 4.24 -4.80
CA GLY A 243 -18.78 5.44 -4.77
C GLY A 243 -18.79 6.22 -6.10
N ILE A 244 -17.66 6.29 -6.79
CA ILE A 244 -17.55 6.95 -8.10
C ILE A 244 -18.28 6.13 -9.18
N LEU A 245 -18.10 4.81 -9.18
CA LEU A 245 -18.61 3.90 -10.20
C LEU A 245 -20.03 3.37 -9.92
N SER A 246 -20.56 3.60 -8.72
CA SER A 246 -21.87 3.08 -8.30
C SER A 246 -23.02 3.65 -9.14
N GLU A 247 -23.89 2.76 -9.62
CA GLU A 247 -25.14 3.11 -10.30
C GLU A 247 -26.07 3.96 -9.41
N LYS A 248 -25.97 3.83 -8.08
CA LYS A 248 -26.74 4.67 -7.12
C LYS A 248 -26.40 6.15 -7.24
N TYR A 249 -25.15 6.48 -7.58
CA TYR A 249 -24.63 7.85 -7.62
C TYR A 249 -24.28 8.30 -9.03
N LYS A 250 -24.78 7.61 -10.06
CA LYS A 250 -24.45 7.87 -11.46
C LYS A 250 -24.83 9.26 -11.92
N ASP A 251 -26.05 9.69 -11.57
CA ASP A 251 -26.61 10.97 -11.97
C ASP A 251 -26.36 12.09 -10.94
N ILE A 252 -25.56 11.81 -9.90
CA ILE A 252 -25.20 12.80 -8.88
C ILE A 252 -23.81 13.34 -9.22
N PRO A 253 -23.69 14.62 -9.61
CA PRO A 253 -22.38 15.24 -9.83
C PRO A 253 -21.51 15.14 -8.59
N LYS A 254 -20.22 14.89 -8.77
CA LYS A 254 -19.32 14.52 -7.69
C LYS A 254 -17.90 15.05 -7.92
N ALA A 255 -17.15 15.21 -6.85
CA ALA A 255 -15.74 15.60 -6.90
C ALA A 255 -14.91 14.72 -5.98
N ILE A 256 -13.70 14.39 -6.43
CA ILE A 256 -12.71 13.72 -5.61
C ILE A 256 -11.81 14.77 -4.96
N VAL A 257 -11.55 14.57 -3.68
CA VAL A 257 -10.70 15.41 -2.84
C VAL A 257 -9.47 14.57 -2.51
N THR A 258 -8.26 15.11 -2.71
CA THR A 258 -6.99 14.42 -2.45
C THR A 258 -6.04 15.32 -1.67
N ILE A 259 -5.47 14.86 -0.55
CA ILE A 259 -4.35 15.54 0.10
C ILE A 259 -3.09 15.32 -0.75
N VAL A 260 -2.57 16.38 -1.38
CA VAL A 260 -1.42 16.31 -2.29
C VAL A 260 -0.10 16.75 -1.64
N SER A 261 -0.18 17.46 -0.52
CA SER A 261 0.98 17.96 0.23
C SER A 261 0.63 18.11 1.70
N ARG A 262 1.63 17.91 2.57
CA ARG A 262 1.52 18.08 4.01
C ARG A 262 2.82 18.63 4.57
N ARG A 263 2.73 19.61 5.48
CA ARG A 263 3.83 20.11 6.31
C ARG A 263 3.39 20.13 7.77
N GLY A 264 4.20 19.57 8.66
CA GLY A 264 3.86 19.47 10.09
C GLY A 264 2.85 18.37 10.43
N SER A 265 2.18 18.49 11.58
CA SER A 265 1.20 17.52 12.06
C SER A 265 -0.15 17.70 11.35
N ALA A 266 -0.61 16.66 10.66
CA ALA A 266 -1.92 16.67 9.99
C ALA A 266 -2.63 15.35 10.24
N PRO A 267 -3.97 15.31 10.16
CA PRO A 267 -4.74 14.15 10.59
C PRO A 267 -4.61 12.94 9.67
N ARG A 268 -4.20 13.15 8.40
CA ARG A 268 -4.03 12.10 7.39
C ARG A 268 -2.79 12.32 6.52
N GLU A 269 -2.39 11.26 5.84
CA GLU A 269 -1.20 11.24 4.98
C GLU A 269 -1.49 11.74 3.55
N VAL A 270 -0.43 12.18 2.87
CA VAL A 270 -0.45 12.53 1.44
C VAL A 270 -0.93 11.33 0.63
N GLY A 271 -1.89 11.56 -0.27
CA GLY A 271 -2.57 10.53 -1.07
C GLY A 271 -3.94 10.14 -0.52
N THR A 272 -4.30 10.54 0.71
CA THR A 272 -5.65 10.29 1.25
C THR A 272 -6.72 10.95 0.40
N LYS A 273 -7.81 10.22 0.12
CA LYS A 273 -8.90 10.66 -0.74
C LYS A 273 -10.27 10.58 -0.07
N MET A 274 -11.15 11.46 -0.49
CA MET A 274 -12.57 11.49 -0.12
C MET A 274 -13.40 11.86 -1.35
N LEU A 275 -14.57 11.26 -1.51
CA LEU A 275 -15.55 11.65 -2.53
C LEU A 275 -16.58 12.58 -1.90
N VAL A 276 -16.90 13.68 -2.59
CA VAL A 276 -18.00 14.59 -2.23
C VAL A 276 -19.04 14.54 -3.34
N LEU A 277 -20.28 14.27 -2.97
CA LEU A 277 -21.44 14.28 -3.86
C LEU A 277 -22.15 15.65 -3.79
N LYS A 278 -22.82 16.07 -4.88
CA LYS A 278 -23.54 17.36 -4.94
C LYS A 278 -24.67 17.49 -3.93
N ASP A 279 -25.25 16.37 -3.51
CA ASP A 279 -26.25 16.32 -2.43
C ASP A 279 -25.63 16.54 -1.02
N GLY A 280 -24.30 16.66 -0.96
CA GLY A 280 -23.55 16.92 0.26
C GLY A 280 -23.08 15.67 1.01
N ASN A 281 -23.42 14.47 0.53
CA ASN A 281 -22.90 13.23 1.09
C ASN A 281 -21.39 13.09 0.81
N MET A 282 -20.67 12.48 1.74
CA MET A 282 -19.24 12.22 1.64
C MET A 282 -18.96 10.73 1.80
N ILE A 283 -18.00 10.21 1.03
CA ILE A 283 -17.52 8.82 1.12
C ILE A 283 -16.01 8.85 1.34
N GLY A 284 -15.55 8.20 2.41
CA GLY A 284 -14.19 8.37 2.92
C GLY A 284 -14.04 9.63 3.80
N THR A 285 -12.81 9.91 4.23
CA THR A 285 -12.47 11.04 5.11
C THR A 285 -11.03 11.48 4.85
N ILE A 286 -10.77 12.78 4.93
CA ILE A 286 -9.41 13.35 4.87
C ILE A 286 -8.88 13.78 6.24
N GLY A 287 -9.63 13.52 7.32
CA GLY A 287 -9.15 13.77 8.68
C GLY A 287 -10.18 14.20 9.70
N GLY A 288 -11.43 14.44 9.30
CA GLY A 288 -12.49 14.97 10.18
C GLY A 288 -12.29 16.45 10.54
N GLY A 289 -13.28 17.04 11.23
CA GLY A 289 -13.21 18.40 11.77
C GLY A 289 -13.55 19.52 10.76
N CYS A 290 -13.20 20.76 11.10
CA CYS A 290 -13.49 21.96 10.31
C CYS A 290 -12.89 21.92 8.89
N VAL A 291 -11.73 21.28 8.71
CA VAL A 291 -11.08 21.08 7.41
C VAL A 291 -12.02 20.40 6.40
N GLU A 292 -12.81 19.42 6.83
CA GLU A 292 -13.76 18.73 5.93
C GLU A 292 -14.94 19.61 5.54
N ALA A 293 -15.41 20.50 6.43
CA ALA A 293 -16.50 21.41 6.14
C ALA A 293 -16.11 22.45 5.07
N ASP A 294 -14.93 23.07 5.22
CA ASP A 294 -14.41 24.04 4.25
C ASP A 294 -14.13 23.41 2.88
N ILE A 295 -13.56 22.21 2.90
CA ILE A 295 -13.25 21.48 1.68
C ILE A 295 -14.51 20.96 1.01
N ARG A 296 -15.56 20.61 1.76
CA ARG A 296 -16.87 20.27 1.18
C ARG A 296 -17.44 21.45 0.39
N GLN A 297 -17.35 22.67 0.91
CA GLN A 297 -17.81 23.86 0.18
C GLN A 297 -16.99 24.10 -1.09
N SER A 298 -15.67 23.93 -1.00
CA SER A 298 -14.77 24.01 -2.14
C SER A 298 -15.10 22.97 -3.22
N ALA A 299 -15.45 21.75 -2.82
CA ALA A 299 -15.87 20.66 -3.68
C ALA A 299 -17.21 20.91 -4.35
N LEU A 300 -18.23 21.38 -3.63
CA LEU A 300 -19.52 21.72 -4.21
C LEU A 300 -19.39 22.79 -5.30
N SER A 301 -18.57 23.81 -5.07
CA SER A 301 -18.34 24.86 -6.07
C SER A 301 -17.45 24.41 -7.23
N ALA A 302 -16.49 23.49 -7.02
CA ALA A 302 -15.76 22.84 -8.11
C ALA A 302 -16.69 21.98 -9.00
N ILE A 303 -17.64 21.26 -8.40
CA ILE A 303 -18.68 20.50 -9.11
C ILE A 303 -19.56 21.43 -9.95
N GLU A 304 -19.97 22.57 -9.40
CA GLU A 304 -20.83 23.53 -10.10
C GLU A 304 -20.13 24.18 -11.29
N ASN A 305 -18.88 24.60 -11.12
CA ASN A 305 -18.11 25.28 -12.17
C ASN A 305 -17.41 24.32 -13.14
N GLN A 306 -17.34 23.02 -12.81
CA GLN A 306 -16.53 22.03 -13.53
C GLN A 306 -15.04 22.41 -13.61
N GLU A 307 -14.53 23.01 -12.54
CA GLU A 307 -13.16 23.51 -12.42
C GLU A 307 -12.41 22.84 -11.27
N CYS A 308 -11.20 22.36 -11.54
CA CYS A 308 -10.31 21.84 -10.50
C CYS A 308 -9.77 22.96 -9.61
N ARG A 309 -9.49 22.65 -8.33
CA ARG A 309 -8.96 23.62 -7.36
C ARG A 309 -7.85 23.02 -6.52
N LEU A 310 -6.83 23.82 -6.22
CA LEU A 310 -5.82 23.51 -5.22
C LEU A 310 -6.05 24.42 -4.02
N VAL A 311 -6.48 23.85 -2.91
CA VAL A 311 -6.84 24.56 -1.67
C VAL A 311 -5.75 24.32 -0.64
N GLN A 312 -5.23 25.38 -0.03
CA GLN A 312 -4.32 25.26 1.11
C GLN A 312 -5.12 25.50 2.40
N VAL A 313 -4.97 24.59 3.36
CA VAL A 313 -5.56 24.72 4.70
C VAL A 313 -4.43 24.79 5.71
N ASP A 314 -4.44 25.84 6.53
CA ASP A 314 -3.47 26.09 7.58
C ASP A 314 -4.13 25.91 8.95
N MET A 315 -3.69 24.91 9.70
CA MET A 315 -4.21 24.58 11.03
C MET A 315 -3.27 25.10 12.15
N THR A 316 -2.33 26.00 11.84
CA THR A 316 -1.35 26.54 12.81
C THR A 316 -1.81 27.84 13.49
N GLY A 317 -2.95 28.40 13.08
CA GLY A 317 -3.46 29.69 13.55
C GLY A 317 -4.18 29.67 14.91
N LEU A 318 -4.43 30.86 15.46
CA LEU A 318 -5.12 31.06 16.76
C LEU A 318 -6.55 30.48 16.79
N ASP A 319 -7.23 30.41 15.64
CA ASP A 319 -8.58 29.82 15.51
C ASP A 319 -8.59 28.29 15.76
N ALA A 320 -7.43 27.62 15.70
CA ALA A 320 -7.31 26.19 15.92
C ALA A 320 -7.51 25.75 17.39
N GLU A 321 -7.20 26.63 18.35
CA GLU A 321 -7.45 26.38 19.77
C GLU A 321 -8.95 26.52 20.13
N GLU A 322 -9.67 27.45 19.49
CA GLU A 322 -11.11 27.65 19.72
C GLU A 322 -11.99 26.58 19.06
N GLU A 323 -11.57 26.04 17.91
CA GLU A 323 -12.29 24.97 17.19
C GLU A 323 -11.93 23.54 17.65
N GLY A 324 -11.05 23.40 18.66
CA GLY A 324 -10.67 22.11 19.23
C GLY A 324 -9.80 21.23 18.31
N MET A 325 -9.03 21.84 17.41
CA MET A 325 -8.12 21.11 16.53
C MET A 325 -6.89 20.58 17.29
N VAL A 326 -6.54 19.31 17.08
CA VAL A 326 -5.34 18.67 17.68
C VAL A 326 -4.11 18.76 16.75
N CYS A 327 -4.32 19.01 15.46
CA CYS A 327 -3.28 19.02 14.44
C CYS A 327 -2.84 20.46 14.11
N GLY A 328 -1.52 20.74 14.19
CA GLY A 328 -0.94 22.06 13.91
C GLY A 328 -0.05 22.07 12.67
N GLY A 329 -0.61 21.75 11.50
CA GLY A 329 0.14 21.65 10.24
C GLY A 329 -0.58 22.32 9.07
N ILE A 330 0.05 22.31 7.90
CA ILE A 330 -0.48 22.85 6.65
C ILE A 330 -0.67 21.71 5.67
N VAL A 331 -1.81 21.66 5.00
CA VAL A 331 -2.10 20.70 3.93
C VAL A 331 -2.48 21.42 2.64
N GLU A 332 -2.02 20.93 1.49
CA GLU A 332 -2.58 21.30 0.19
C GLU A 332 -3.47 20.16 -0.29
N ILE A 333 -4.70 20.52 -0.68
CA ILE A 333 -5.77 19.61 -1.04
C ILE A 333 -6.21 19.93 -2.46
N PHE A 334 -6.12 18.94 -3.34
CA PHE A 334 -6.60 19.03 -4.70
C PHE A 334 -8.03 18.53 -4.79
N VAL A 335 -8.91 19.36 -5.35
CA VAL A 335 -10.33 19.09 -5.55
C VAL A 335 -10.59 19.01 -7.05
N GLU A 336 -11.09 17.87 -7.49
CA GLU A 336 -11.30 17.56 -8.90
C GLU A 336 -12.75 17.13 -9.15
N PRO A 337 -13.54 17.88 -9.93
CA PRO A 337 -14.86 17.43 -10.35
C PRO A 337 -14.73 16.25 -11.32
N ILE A 338 -15.53 15.20 -11.09
CA ILE A 338 -15.59 14.02 -11.94
C ILE A 338 -16.64 14.26 -13.02
N LYS A 339 -16.21 14.06 -14.27
CA LYS A 339 -17.03 14.24 -15.47
C LYS A 339 -17.75 12.97 -15.88
#